data_AF-A0A0N1JNN6-F1
#
_entry.id   AF-A0A0N1JNN6-F1
#
_cell.length_a   1.000
_cell.length_b   1.000
_cell.length_c   1.000
_cell.angle_alpha   90.00
_cell.angle_beta   90.00
_cell.angle_gamma   90.00
#
_symmetry.space_group_name_H-M   'P 1'
#
loop_
_entity.id
_entity.type
_entity.pdbx_description
1 polymer ?
#
loop_
_entity_poly.entity_id
_entity_poly.type
_entity_poly.pdbx_seq_one_letter_code
_entity_poly.pdbx_strand_id
1 'polypeptide(L)'
;MDLFTYYRSTSSHRVLIALALKGLDYAAIPVNLMRGADVYLLPQLYAARRYGAGLEAYSRIQRVERLVMQHPAFSKRILMHNRTSRSRLSS
;
A
#
# COMPACT_ATOMS: atom_id res chain seq x y z
N MET A 1 -12.23 21.73 -7.87
CA MET A 1 -11.36 20.57 -8.21
C MET A 1 -11.18 19.68 -6.99
N ASP A 2 -11.08 18.36 -7.17
CA ASP A 2 -10.87 17.43 -6.06
C ASP A 2 -9.42 17.47 -5.59
N LEU A 3 -9.24 17.74 -4.29
CA LEU A 3 -7.94 17.85 -3.65
C LEU A 3 -7.79 16.76 -2.60
N PHE A 4 -6.96 15.78 -2.89
CA PHE A 4 -6.64 14.70 -1.97
C PHE A 4 -5.65 15.18 -0.90
N THR A 5 -6.08 15.18 0.36
CA THR A 5 -5.30 15.71 1.49
C THR A 5 -4.93 14.62 2.48
N TYR A 6 -3.71 14.67 3.02
CA TYR A 6 -3.28 13.77 4.06
C TYR A 6 -3.18 14.51 5.40
N TYR A 7 -3.92 14.02 6.39
CA TYR A 7 -4.02 14.62 7.74
C TYR A 7 -2.68 14.86 8.45
N ARG A 8 -1.60 14.14 8.10
CA ARG A 8 -0.26 14.33 8.69
C ARG A 8 0.78 14.92 7.73
N SER A 9 0.38 15.38 6.54
CA SER A 9 1.32 16.05 5.64
C SER A 9 1.36 17.55 5.88
N THR A 10 2.55 18.08 6.16
CA THR A 10 2.81 19.53 6.12
C THR A 10 2.72 20.08 4.70
N SER A 11 2.96 19.25 3.66
CA SER A 11 2.76 19.68 2.26
C SER A 11 1.28 19.88 1.93
N SER A 12 0.38 19.01 2.41
CA SER A 12 -1.07 19.16 2.19
C SER A 12 -1.62 20.45 2.81
N HIS A 13 -1.15 20.83 4.00
CA HIS A 13 -1.56 22.07 4.65
C HIS A 13 -1.13 23.31 3.85
N ARG A 14 0.11 23.32 3.32
CA ARG A 14 0.59 24.44 2.49
C ARG A 14 -0.20 24.58 1.20
N VAL A 15 -0.61 23.47 0.58
CA VAL A 15 -1.43 23.48 -0.64
C VAL A 15 -2.83 24.03 -0.36
N LEU A 16 -3.45 23.66 0.75
CA LEU A 16 -4.75 24.20 1.17
C LEU A 16 -4.70 25.72 1.37
N ILE A 17 -3.67 26.21 2.08
CA ILE A 17 -3.47 27.65 2.28
C ILE A 17 -3.23 28.34 0.94
N ALA A 18 -2.37 27.79 0.07
CA ALA A 18 -2.10 28.38 -1.23
C ALA A 18 -3.34 28.45 -2.14
N LEU A 19 -4.20 27.42 -2.09
CA LEU A 19 -5.45 27.41 -2.86
C LEU A 19 -6.48 28.39 -2.29
N ALA A 20 -6.59 28.50 -0.96
CA ALA A 20 -7.43 29.49 -0.30
C ALA A 20 -6.97 30.92 -0.62
N LEU A 21 -5.66 31.19 -0.60
CA LEU A 21 -5.08 32.48 -0.98
C LEU A 21 -5.27 32.80 -2.47
N LYS A 22 -5.31 31.79 -3.33
CA LYS A 22 -5.60 31.95 -4.76
C LYS A 22 -7.10 32.05 -5.08
N GLY A 23 -7.98 31.92 -4.08
CA GLY A 23 -9.44 31.96 -4.28
C GLY A 23 -9.97 30.85 -5.19
N LEU A 24 -9.29 29.70 -5.24
CA LEU A 24 -9.68 28.58 -6.10
C LEU A 24 -10.62 27.65 -5.35
N ASP A 25 -11.73 27.30 -5.98
CA ASP A 25 -12.66 26.31 -5.42
C ASP A 25 -12.06 24.90 -5.48
N TYR A 26 -11.95 24.29 -4.29
CA TYR A 26 -11.52 22.91 -4.14
C TYR A 26 -12.39 22.15 -3.15
N ALA A 27 -12.56 20.86 -3.42
CA ALA A 27 -13.17 19.92 -2.48
C ALA A 27 -12.04 19.13 -1.81
N ALA A 28 -11.82 19.35 -0.51
CA ALA A 28 -10.80 18.64 0.25
C ALA A 28 -11.28 17.22 0.61
N ILE A 29 -10.71 16.21 -0.05
CA ILE A 29 -11.01 14.81 0.19
C ILE A 29 -9.90 14.23 1.08
N PRO A 30 -10.16 13.91 2.36
CA PRO A 30 -9.15 13.35 3.25
C PRO A 30 -8.82 11.90 2.85
N VAL A 31 -7.54 11.63 2.59
CA VAL A 31 -7.02 10.30 2.27
C VAL A 31 -6.24 9.75 3.46
N ASN A 32 -6.64 8.56 3.91
CA ASN A 32 -5.96 7.86 4.98
C ASN A 32 -4.83 6.97 4.43
N LEU A 33 -3.60 7.48 4.44
CA LEU A 33 -2.40 6.75 3.99
C LEU A 33 -2.00 5.58 4.92
N MET A 34 -2.50 5.51 6.15
CA MET A 34 -2.23 4.34 7.02
C MET A 34 -2.83 3.05 6.45
N ARG A 35 -3.91 3.14 5.66
CA ARG A 35 -4.43 2.00 4.89
C ARG A 35 -3.56 1.61 3.69
N GLY A 36 -2.70 2.51 3.22
CA GLY A 36 -1.75 2.24 2.13
C GLY A 36 -0.49 1.51 2.59
N ALA A 37 -0.20 1.49 3.90
CA ALA A 37 0.90 0.69 4.45
C ALA A 37 0.77 -0.78 4.05
N ASP A 38 -0.45 -1.31 3.97
CA ASP A 38 -0.74 -2.67 3.51
C ASP A 38 -0.23 -2.91 2.08
N VAL A 39 -0.38 -1.93 1.18
CA VAL A 39 0.06 -2.01 -0.22
C VAL A 39 1.57 -2.06 -0.33
N TYR A 40 2.29 -1.31 0.50
CA TYR A 40 3.76 -1.32 0.54
C TYR A 40 4.33 -2.44 1.40
N LEU A 41 3.58 -3.04 2.31
CA LEU A 41 4.07 -4.09 3.18
C LEU A 41 4.02 -5.46 2.46
N LEU A 42 3.09 -5.65 1.52
CA LEU A 42 2.91 -6.91 0.81
C LEU A 42 4.09 -7.35 -0.07
N PRO A 43 4.73 -6.49 -0.88
CA PRO A 43 5.90 -6.90 -1.65
C PRO A 43 7.05 -7.35 -0.73
N GLN A 44 7.22 -6.69 0.42
CA GLN A 44 8.22 -7.00 1.42
C GLN A 44 7.92 -8.32 2.13
N LEU A 45 6.67 -8.61 2.50
CA LEU A 45 6.30 -9.94 3.05
C LEU A 45 6.49 -11.05 2.03
N TYR A 46 6.12 -10.80 0.78
CA TYR A 46 6.32 -11.78 -0.28
C TYR A 46 7.81 -12.09 -0.46
N ALA A 47 8.67 -11.06 -0.53
CA ALA A 47 10.11 -11.25 -0.59
C ALA A 47 10.62 -12.02 0.64
N ALA A 48 10.20 -11.63 1.84
CA ALA A 48 10.56 -12.32 3.07
C ALA A 48 10.16 -13.81 3.04
N ARG A 49 8.92 -14.14 2.67
CA ARG A 49 8.45 -15.53 2.52
C ARG A 49 9.19 -16.29 1.41
N ARG A 50 9.46 -15.64 0.28
CA ARG A 50 10.17 -16.21 -0.88
C ARG A 50 11.60 -16.60 -0.55
N TYR A 51 12.27 -15.80 0.28
CA TYR A 51 13.66 -16.03 0.71
C TYR A 51 13.76 -16.74 2.07
N GLY A 52 12.65 -17.20 2.64
CA GLY A 52 12.65 -17.96 3.89
C GLY A 52 12.97 -17.13 5.14
N ALA A 53 12.82 -15.80 5.09
CA ALA A 53 12.98 -14.96 6.26
C ALA A 53 11.88 -15.27 7.29
N GLY A 54 12.28 -15.57 8.53
CA GLY A 54 11.36 -15.85 9.63
C GLY A 54 10.57 -14.60 10.00
N LEU A 55 9.25 -14.66 9.86
CA LEU A 55 8.33 -13.57 10.22
C LEU A 55 7.65 -13.81 11.59
N GLU A 56 8.03 -14.87 12.30
CA GLU A 56 7.37 -15.32 13.54
C GLU A 56 7.46 -14.31 14.69
N ALA A 57 8.50 -13.49 14.72
CA ALA A 57 8.64 -12.41 15.70
C ALA A 57 7.67 -11.23 15.47
N TYR A 58 7.04 -11.14 14.29
CA TYR A 58 6.28 -9.96 13.88
C TYR A 58 4.77 -10.24 13.80
N SER A 59 4.15 -10.48 14.96
CA SER A 59 2.72 -10.79 15.09
C SER A 59 1.76 -9.75 14.47
N ARG A 60 2.12 -8.46 14.53
CA ARG A 60 1.36 -7.37 13.88
C ARG A 60 1.39 -7.47 12.35
N ILE A 61 2.54 -7.85 11.80
CA ILE A 61 2.73 -8.02 10.36
C ILE A 61 1.94 -9.23 9.85
N GLN A 62 1.96 -10.35 10.58
CA GLN A 62 1.14 -11.53 10.28
C GLN A 62 -0.37 -11.26 10.37
N ARG A 63 -0.80 -10.34 11.24
CA ARG A 63 -2.20 -9.90 11.33
C ARG A 63 -2.61 -9.09 10.09
N VAL A 64 -1.75 -8.18 9.63
CA VAL A 64 -1.96 -7.41 8.40
C VAL A 64 -2.02 -8.34 7.19
N GLU A 65 -1.09 -9.30 7.08
CA GLU A 65 -1.08 -10.32 6.02
C GLU A 65 -2.43 -11.04 5.90
N ARG A 66 -3.02 -11.46 7.03
CA ARG A 66 -4.34 -12.10 7.07
C ARG A 66 -5.47 -11.18 6.63
N LEU A 67 -5.49 -9.93 7.09
CA LEU A 67 -6.54 -8.97 6.75
C LEU A 67 -6.53 -8.63 5.25
N VAL A 68 -5.33 -8.46 4.69
CA VAL A 68 -5.15 -8.23 3.26
C VAL A 68 -5.60 -9.43 2.45
N MET A 69 -5.21 -10.66 2.85
CA MET A 69 -5.62 -11.88 2.12
C MET A 69 -7.14 -12.10 2.10
N GLN A 70 -7.89 -11.49 3.03
CA GLN A 70 -9.35 -11.53 3.08
C GLN A 70 -10.01 -10.39 2.30
N HIS A 71 -9.24 -9.41 1.83
CA HIS A 71 -9.79 -8.23 1.16
C HIS A 71 -10.17 -8.55 -0.30
N PRO A 72 -11.39 -8.21 -0.77
CA PRO A 72 -11.86 -8.54 -2.12
C PRO A 72 -10.97 -8.00 -3.25
N ALA A 73 -10.38 -6.81 -3.05
CA ALA A 73 -9.43 -6.22 -4.00
C ALA A 73 -8.09 -6.99 -4.09
N PHE A 74 -7.75 -7.78 -3.06
CA PHE A 74 -6.58 -8.66 -3.03
C PHE A 74 -7.00 -10.09 -3.38
N SER A 75 -7.50 -10.25 -4.61
CA SER A 75 -7.75 -11.57 -5.16
C SER A 75 -6.44 -12.34 -5.31
N LYS A 76 -6.41 -13.58 -4.80
CA LYS A 76 -5.34 -14.62 -4.88
C LYS A 76 -4.58 -14.69 -6.22
N ARG A 77 -5.17 -14.15 -7.29
CA ARG A 77 -4.70 -14.12 -8.67
C ARG A 77 -3.45 -13.26 -8.91
N ILE A 78 -3.24 -12.18 -8.16
CA ILE A 78 -1.95 -11.43 -8.18
C ILE A 78 -0.85 -12.25 -7.48
N LEU A 79 -1.23 -13.09 -6.51
CA LEU A 79 -0.32 -13.84 -5.64
C LEU A 79 0.29 -15.10 -6.28
N MET A 80 -0.33 -15.66 -7.33
CA MET A 80 0.09 -16.94 -7.95
C MET A 80 0.84 -16.82 -9.27
N HIS A 81 0.85 -15.65 -9.94
CA HIS A 81 1.34 -15.54 -11.32
C HIS A 81 2.86 -15.55 -11.51
N ASN A 82 3.65 -15.72 -10.44
CA ASN A 82 5.12 -15.70 -10.50
C ASN A 82 5.79 -17.03 -10.09
N ARG A 83 5.09 -18.16 -10.27
CA ARG A 83 5.71 -19.50 -10.23
C ARG A 83 6.27 -19.96 -11.57
N THR A 84 6.01 -19.25 -12.67
CA THR A 84 6.25 -19.73 -14.04
C THR A 84 7.47 -19.10 -14.74
N SER A 85 8.51 -18.72 -13.99
CA SER A 85 9.72 -18.12 -14.59
C SER A 85 11.02 -18.88 -14.27
N ARG A 86 10.94 -20.07 -13.66
CA ARG A 86 12.14 -20.86 -13.28
C ARG A 86 12.35 -22.18 -14.02
N SER A 87 11.46 -22.57 -14.95
CA SER A 87 11.61 -23.82 -15.72
C SER A 87 12.16 -23.63 -17.14
N ARG A 88 12.76 -22.48 -17.48
CA ARG A 88 13.30 -22.19 -18.82
C ARG A 88 14.78 -21.74 -18.84
N LEU A 89 15.55 -22.12 -17.82
CA LEU A 89 17.01 -21.98 -17.79
C LEU A 89 17.62 -23.34 -17.41
N SER A 90 17.40 -24.34 -18.27
CA SER A 90 18.10 -25.62 -18.30
C SER A 90 17.84 -26.24 -19.67
N SER A 91 18.46 -25.68 -20.72
CA SER A 91 18.72 -26.34 -22.00
C SER A 91 19.89 -25.62 -22.65
#